data_AF-A0A183MDM3-F1
#
_entry.id   AF-A0A183MDM3-F1
#
_cell.length_a   1.000
_cell.length_b   1.000
_cell.length_c   1.000
_cell.angle_alpha   90.00
_cell.angle_beta   90.00
_cell.angle_gamma   90.00
#
_symmetry.space_group_name_H-M   'P 1'
#
loop_
_entity.id
_entity.type
_entity.pdbx_description
1 polymer ?
#
loop_
_entity_poly.entity_id
_entity_poly.type
_entity_poly.pdbx_seq_one_letter_code
_entity_poly.pdbx_strand_id
1 'polypeptide(L)'
;MNIIQYYAPTNDSKDDIKDHFYGRLQSIIEKCPRKDLTILMGDLNAKVGIDNTGYEDIMGQHGLGERNKNGERFVNLCAFNKLVIGGTTLPHKATWI
;
A
#
# COMPACT_ATOMS: atom_id res chain seq x y z
N MET A 1 -11.77 -1.02 -15.98
CA MET A 1 -10.74 -1.63 -15.09
C MET A 1 -9.44 -0.88 -15.26
N ASN A 2 -8.77 -0.55 -14.16
CA ASN A 2 -7.53 0.23 -14.14
C ASN A 2 -6.43 -0.59 -13.46
N ILE A 3 -5.23 -0.57 -14.02
CA ILE A 3 -4.05 -1.18 -13.42
C ILE A 3 -3.01 -0.07 -13.28
N ILE A 4 -2.56 0.17 -12.06
CA ILE A 4 -1.53 1.16 -11.74
C ILE A 4 -0.34 0.39 -11.19
N GLN A 5 0.75 0.44 -11.94
CA GLN A 5 2.03 -0.12 -11.51
C GLN A 5 2.97 1.00 -11.06
N TYR A 6 3.66 0.79 -9.94
CA TYR A 6 4.65 1.75 -9.46
C TYR A 6 5.83 1.10 -8.74
N TYR A 7 6.88 1.90 -8.59
CA TYR A 7 8.04 1.62 -7.77
C TYR A 7 8.16 2.74 -6.75
N ALA A 8 7.87 2.44 -5.48
CA ALA A 8 7.88 3.44 -4.43
C ALA A 8 9.32 3.84 -4.03
N PRO A 9 9.53 5.07 -3.54
CA PRO A 9 10.83 5.46 -2.98
C PRO A 9 11.21 4.57 -1.79
N THR A 10 12.51 4.36 -1.58
CA THR A 10 13.03 3.58 -0.45
C THR A 10 12.74 4.27 0.88
N ASN A 11 12.81 3.53 2.00
CA ASN A 11 12.65 4.12 3.34
C ASN A 11 13.71 5.20 3.65
N ASP A 12 14.88 5.15 3.02
CA ASP A 12 15.95 6.14 3.22
C ASP A 12 15.79 7.38 2.34
N SER A 13 14.83 7.37 1.42
CA SER A 13 14.48 8.56 0.65
C SER A 13 13.93 9.66 1.55
N LYS A 14 14.22 10.91 1.19
CA LYS A 14 13.71 12.07 1.93
C LYS A 14 12.19 12.13 1.93
N ASP A 15 11.60 12.68 2.99
CA ASP A 15 10.15 12.72 3.15
C ASP A 15 9.46 13.57 2.06
N ASP A 16 10.08 14.64 1.56
CA ASP A 16 9.55 15.45 0.45
C ASP A 16 9.40 14.64 -0.84
N ILE A 17 10.35 13.74 -1.14
CA ILE A 17 10.29 12.85 -2.29
C ILE A 17 9.14 11.85 -2.14
N LYS A 18 8.98 11.29 -0.93
CA LYS A 18 7.89 10.36 -0.62
C LYS A 18 6.53 11.06 -0.68
N ASP A 19 6.39 12.22 -0.07
CA ASP A 19 5.16 13.01 -0.05
C ASP A 19 4.73 13.37 -1.48
N HIS A 20 5.66 13.83 -2.30
CA HIS A 20 5.40 14.11 -3.71
C HIS A 20 4.97 12.83 -4.48
N PHE A 21 5.63 11.70 -4.24
CA PHE A 21 5.28 10.43 -4.85
C PHE A 21 3.85 9.98 -4.48
N TYR A 22 3.53 9.93 -3.18
CA TYR A 22 2.21 9.50 -2.70
C TYR A 22 1.11 10.50 -3.09
N GLY A 23 1.40 11.80 -3.12
CA GLY A 23 0.47 12.82 -3.62
C GLY A 23 0.14 12.61 -5.11
N ARG A 24 1.16 12.33 -5.93
CA ARG A 24 0.94 12.01 -7.34
C ARG A 24 0.14 10.71 -7.51
N LEU A 25 0.46 9.67 -6.73
CA LEU A 25 -0.27 8.40 -6.76
C LEU A 25 -1.75 8.59 -6.39
N GLN A 26 -2.03 9.38 -5.35
CA GLN A 26 -3.38 9.75 -4.94
C GLN A 26 -4.16 10.42 -6.08
N SER A 27 -3.57 11.42 -6.74
CA SER A 27 -4.20 12.09 -7.88
C SER A 27 -4.46 11.17 -9.09
N ILE A 28 -3.71 10.07 -9.24
CA ILE A 28 -3.96 9.07 -10.27
C ILE A 28 -5.14 8.18 -9.86
N ILE A 29 -5.19 7.73 -8.61
CA ILE A 29 -6.29 6.92 -8.07
C ILE A 29 -7.62 7.69 -8.16
N GLU A 30 -7.62 8.98 -7.87
CA GLU A 30 -8.81 9.85 -7.95
C GLU A 30 -9.38 9.99 -9.37
N LYS A 31 -8.54 9.81 -10.40
CA LYS A 31 -8.98 9.83 -11.80
C LYS A 31 -9.61 8.50 -12.22
N CYS A 32 -9.39 7.42 -11.48
CA CYS A 32 -9.98 6.13 -11.78
C CYS A 32 -11.48 6.16 -11.41
N PRO A 33 -12.39 5.74 -12.32
CA PRO A 33 -13.80 5.63 -11.98
C PRO A 33 -14.01 4.66 -10.81
N ARG A 34 -14.70 5.09 -9.74
CA ARG A 34 -14.97 4.25 -8.56
C ARG A 34 -15.78 2.98 -8.85
N LYS A 35 -16.50 2.96 -9.96
CA LYS A 35 -17.29 1.81 -10.45
C LYS A 35 -16.42 0.75 -11.15
N ASP A 36 -15.19 1.10 -11.52
CA ASP A 36 -14.26 0.21 -12.16
C ASP A 36 -13.32 -0.42 -11.12
N LEU A 37 -13.01 -1.71 -11.30
CA LEU A 37 -11.96 -2.37 -10.55
C LEU A 37 -10.63 -1.65 -10.78
N THR A 38 -9.95 -1.27 -9.70
CA THR A 38 -8.62 -0.65 -9.72
C THR A 38 -7.64 -1.54 -8.96
N ILE A 39 -6.58 -1.97 -9.65
CA ILE A 39 -5.53 -2.81 -9.09
C ILE A 39 -4.26 -1.96 -8.96
N LEU A 40 -3.79 -1.80 -7.72
CA LEU A 40 -2.47 -1.24 -7.42
C LEU A 40 -1.46 -2.36 -7.28
N MET A 41 -0.34 -2.27 -8.00
CA MET A 41 0.71 -3.29 -7.93
C MET A 41 2.10 -2.70 -8.15
N GLY A 42 3.13 -3.51 -7.88
CA GLY A 42 4.52 -3.15 -8.08
C GLY A 42 5.33 -3.30 -6.80
N ASP A 43 6.47 -2.61 -6.75
CA ASP A 43 7.34 -2.60 -5.58
C ASP A 43 6.99 -1.41 -4.70
N LEU A 44 6.54 -1.73 -3.48
CA LEU A 44 6.04 -0.75 -2.54
C LEU A 44 7.13 -0.22 -1.62
N ASN A 45 8.30 -0.87 -1.54
CA ASN A 45 9.31 -0.60 -0.53
C ASN A 45 8.72 -0.44 0.90
N ALA A 46 7.64 -1.18 1.19
CA ALA A 46 6.77 -0.98 2.33
C ALA A 46 6.56 -2.30 3.07
N LYS A 47 6.75 -2.27 4.39
CA LYS A 47 6.40 -3.38 5.28
C LYS A 47 5.20 -2.91 6.08
N VAL A 48 4.06 -3.56 5.87
CA VAL A 48 2.80 -3.19 6.55
C VAL A 48 2.65 -3.85 7.92
N GLY A 49 3.45 -4.88 8.19
CA GLY A 49 3.47 -5.62 9.44
C GLY A 49 2.29 -6.56 9.63
N ILE A 50 2.32 -7.31 10.72
CA ILE A 50 1.26 -8.27 11.12
C ILE A 50 0.09 -7.59 11.84
N ASP A 51 0.34 -6.48 12.52
CA ASP A 51 -0.69 -5.76 13.29
C ASP A 51 -1.67 -5.05 12.36
N ASN A 52 -2.91 -5.54 12.33
CA ASN A 52 -3.99 -4.97 11.56
C ASN A 52 -5.03 -4.25 12.43
N THR A 53 -4.73 -3.98 13.71
CA THR A 53 -5.63 -3.29 14.64
C THR A 53 -6.02 -1.92 14.07
N GLY A 54 -7.32 -1.68 13.90
CA GLY A 54 -7.87 -0.44 13.31
C GLY A 54 -7.80 -0.36 11.78
N TYR A 55 -7.33 -1.42 11.10
CA TYR A 55 -7.22 -1.55 9.64
C TYR A 55 -7.79 -2.88 9.14
N GLU A 56 -8.69 -3.52 9.91
CA GLU A 56 -9.20 -4.86 9.66
C GLU A 56 -10.03 -4.96 8.38
N ASP A 57 -10.55 -3.84 7.88
CA ASP A 57 -11.31 -3.75 6.63
C ASP A 57 -10.43 -3.73 5.37
N ILE A 58 -9.16 -3.32 5.52
CA ILE A 58 -8.20 -3.20 4.41
C ILE A 58 -7.01 -4.16 4.51
N MET A 59 -6.72 -4.71 5.68
CA MET A 59 -5.59 -5.60 5.94
C MET A 59 -6.03 -6.95 6.49
N GLY A 60 -5.48 -8.01 5.90
CA GLY A 60 -5.61 -9.36 6.43
C GLY A 60 -4.59 -9.67 7.53
N GLN A 61 -4.69 -10.89 8.09
CA GLN A 61 -3.92 -11.34 9.25
C GLN A 61 -2.55 -11.95 8.90
N HIS A 62 -2.19 -12.00 7.62
CA HIS A 62 -0.97 -12.66 7.15
C HIS A 62 0.15 -11.69 6.76
N GLY A 63 0.07 -10.43 7.20
CA GLY A 63 1.18 -9.49 7.05
C GLY A 63 2.44 -9.95 7.78
N LEU A 64 3.61 -9.51 7.30
CA LEU A 64 4.92 -9.93 7.81
C LEU A 64 5.72 -8.76 8.37
N GLY A 65 6.48 -9.05 9.45
CA GLY A 65 7.41 -8.12 10.07
C GLY A 65 6.75 -6.99 10.86
N GLU A 66 7.52 -5.95 11.13
CA GLU A 66 7.08 -4.72 11.78
C GLU A 66 6.75 -3.66 10.71
N ARG A 67 5.73 -2.84 10.97
CA ARG A 67 5.35 -1.76 10.08
C ARG A 67 6.46 -0.71 10.00
N ASN A 68 6.91 -0.39 8.79
CA ASN A 68 7.88 0.70 8.58
C ASN A 68 7.17 1.99 8.12
N LYS A 69 7.92 3.10 8.05
CA LYS A 69 7.38 4.42 7.65
C LYS A 69 6.68 4.40 6.29
N ASN A 70 7.24 3.70 5.30
CA ASN A 70 6.60 3.51 4.00
C ASN A 70 5.32 2.66 4.12
N GLY A 71 5.32 1.65 4.98
CA GLY A 71 4.16 0.84 5.33
C GLY A 71 3.03 1.66 5.92
N GLU A 72 3.33 2.57 6.84
CA GLU A 72 2.36 3.51 7.41
C GLU A 72 1.69 4.37 6.33
N ARG A 73 2.50 4.98 5.44
CA ARG A 73 2.00 5.79 4.33
C ARG A 73 1.13 4.97 3.38
N PHE A 74 1.54 3.74 3.09
CA PHE A 74 0.81 2.84 2.20
C PHE A 74 -0.53 2.37 2.81
N VAL A 75 -0.55 1.98 4.08
CA VAL A 75 -1.77 1.59 4.79
C VAL A 75 -2.74 2.77 4.86
N ASN A 76 -2.26 3.98 5.14
CA ASN A 76 -3.09 5.18 5.16
C ASN A 76 -3.68 5.51 3.78
N LEU A 77 -2.89 5.36 2.70
CA LEU A 77 -3.38 5.49 1.33
C LEU A 77 -4.50 4.48 1.04
N CYS A 78 -4.30 3.22 1.42
CA CYS A 78 -5.29 2.16 1.22
C CYS A 78 -6.57 2.44 2.02
N ALA A 79 -6.46 2.86 3.28
CA ALA A 79 -7.59 3.19 4.14
C ALA A 79 -8.41 4.36 3.55
N PHE A 80 -7.73 5.43 3.12
CA PHE A 80 -8.38 6.61 2.55
C PHE A 80 -9.16 6.26 1.26
N ASN A 81 -8.63 5.37 0.43
CA ASN A 81 -9.23 4.99 -0.85
C ASN A 81 -10.09 3.72 -0.79
N LYS A 82 -10.28 3.12 0.40
CA LYS A 82 -10.98 1.84 0.60
C LYS A 82 -10.42 0.70 -0.26
N LEU A 83 -9.10 0.59 -0.30
CA LEU A 83 -8.37 -0.45 -1.03
C LEU A 83 -7.91 -1.54 -0.08
N VAL A 84 -8.02 -2.80 -0.50
CA VAL A 84 -7.58 -3.96 0.27
C VAL A 84 -6.15 -4.33 -0.09
N ILE A 85 -5.31 -4.55 0.92
CA ILE A 85 -3.90 -4.96 0.79
C ILE A 85 -3.85 -6.47 0.59
N GLY A 86 -3.92 -6.91 -0.67
CA GLY A 86 -3.92 -8.34 -1.03
C GLY A 86 -2.71 -9.12 -0.52
N GLY A 87 -1.55 -8.48 -0.34
CA GLY A 87 -0.36 -9.12 0.23
C GLY A 87 -0.52 -9.58 1.68
N THR A 88 -1.59 -9.19 2.38
CA THR A 88 -1.85 -9.57 3.78
C THR A 88 -3.02 -10.52 3.96
N THR A 89 -3.80 -10.79 2.89
CA THR A 89 -5.06 -11.54 2.98
C THR A 89 -4.88 -13.05 2.92
N LEU A 90 -3.78 -13.54 2.33
CA LEU A 90 -3.53 -14.96 2.18
C LEU A 90 -2.25 -15.38 2.91
N PRO A 91 -2.22 -16.61 3.49
CA PRO A 91 -0.99 -17.17 4.00
C PRO A 91 0.01 -17.26 2.86
N HIS A 92 1.17 -16.65 3.04
CA HIS A 92 2.27 -16.74 2.09
C HIS A 92 3.56 -17.03 2.85
N LYS A 93 4.50 -17.67 2.17
CA LYS A 93 5.80 -17.97 2.76
C LYS A 93 6.47 -16.65 3.13
N ALA A 94 7.16 -16.62 4.27
CA ALA A 94 8.06 -15.54 4.63
C ALA A 94 9.29 -15.55 3.71
N THR A 95 9.06 -15.21 2.45
CA THR A 95 10.10 -14.83 1.51
C THR A 95 10.35 -13.35 1.67
N TRP A 96 11.60 -12.93 1.48
CA TRP A 96 12.01 -11.54 1.57
C TRP A 96 11.10 -10.63 0.72
N ILE A 97 10.25 -9.86 1.42
CA ILE A 97 9.53 -8.69 0.89
C ILE A 97 10.33 -7.45 1.28
#